data_AF-A0A2J6WPM9-F1
#
_entry.id   AF-A0A2J6WPM9-F1
#
_cell.length_a   1.000
_cell.length_b   1.000
_cell.length_c   1.000
_cell.angle_alpha   90.00
_cell.angle_beta   90.00
_cell.angle_gamma   90.00
#
_symmetry.space_group_name_H-M   'P 1'
#
loop_
_entity.id
_entity.type
_entity.pdbx_description
1 polymer ?
#
loop_
_entity_poly.entity_id
_entity_poly.type
_entity_poly.pdbx_seq_one_letter_code
_entity_poly.pdbx_strand_id
1 'polypeptide(L)' 'MAIVLEGLKEKRSVAEICREHKISQTLYYKWRDKFLESGKRGLINGSYDDNHYRAEIERLQKIMASRPYR' A
#
# COMPACT_ATOMS: atom_id res chain seq x y z
N MET A 1 -10.99 0.44 10.86
CA MET A 1 -10.19 -0.65 10.25
C MET A 1 -9.68 -1.69 11.28
N ALA A 2 -9.75 -1.45 12.60
CA ALA A 2 -9.25 -2.38 13.61
C ALA A 2 -9.84 -3.80 13.54
N ILE A 3 -11.13 -3.92 13.21
CA ILE A 3 -11.85 -5.19 13.10
C ILE A 3 -11.22 -6.12 12.05
N VAL A 4 -10.89 -5.58 10.86
CA VAL A 4 -10.26 -6.37 9.78
C VAL A 4 -8.88 -6.85 10.21
N LEU A 5 -8.07 -5.94 10.78
CA LEU A 5 -6.71 -6.26 11.25
C LEU A 5 -6.72 -7.32 12.35
N GLU A 6 -7.75 -7.34 13.18
CA GLU A 6 -7.87 -8.32 14.24
C GLU A 6 -8.12 -9.73 13.72
N GLY A 7 -8.97 -9.87 12.70
CA GLY A 7 -9.16 -11.16 12.03
C GLY A 7 -7.94 -11.60 11.21
N LEU A 8 -7.15 -10.65 10.68
CA LEU A 8 -5.87 -10.96 10.03
C LEU A 8 -4.76 -11.39 11.00
N LYS A 9 -4.88 -11.08 12.29
CA LYS A 9 -3.92 -11.54 13.32
C LYS A 9 -4.13 -13.01 13.71
N GLU A 10 -5.18 -13.66 13.21
CA GLU A 10 -5.52 -15.08 13.43
C GLU A 10 -5.65 -15.50 14.91
N LYS A 11 -5.75 -14.53 15.84
CA LYS A 11 -5.89 -14.78 17.29
C LYS A 11 -7.32 -15.14 17.71
N ARG A 12 -8.31 -14.68 16.94
CA ARG A 12 -9.74 -14.89 17.15
C ARG A 12 -10.37 -15.33 15.83
N SER A 13 -11.37 -16.20 15.88
CA SER A 13 -12.08 -16.57 14.64
C SER A 13 -12.89 -15.40 14.10
N VAL A 14 -13.07 -15.32 12.78
CA VAL A 14 -13.91 -14.29 12.14
C VAL A 14 -15.33 -14.30 12.72
N ALA A 15 -15.86 -15.47 13.08
CA ALA A 15 -17.18 -15.61 13.69
C ALA A 15 -17.27 -15.00 15.10
N GLU A 16 -16.22 -15.08 15.92
CA GLU A 16 -16.16 -14.42 17.23
C GLU A 16 -16.11 -12.90 17.06
N ILE A 17 -15.23 -12.41 16.19
CA ILE A 17 -15.06 -10.99 15.89
C ILE A 17 -16.39 -10.38 15.38
N CYS A 18 -17.09 -11.07 14.47
CA CYS A 18 -18.36 -10.60 13.94
C CYS A 18 -19.45 -10.50 15.02
N ARG A 19 -19.49 -11.45 15.96
CA ARG A 19 -20.45 -11.45 17.08
C ARG A 19 -20.17 -10.31 18.06
N GLU A 20 -18.91 -10.12 18.44
CA GLU A 20 -18.50 -9.07 19.39
C GLU A 20 -18.76 -7.67 18.83
N HIS A 21 -18.46 -7.46 17.54
CA HIS A 21 -18.68 -6.17 16.88
C HIS A 21 -20.08 -6.00 16.29
N LYS A 22 -20.98 -6.98 16.45
CA LYS A 22 -22.36 -6.98 15.93
C LYS A 22 -22.42 -6.68 14.43
N ILE A 23 -21.54 -7.31 13.66
CA ILE A 23 -21.51 -7.21 12.19
C ILE A 23 -21.79 -8.58 11.56
N SER A 24 -22.28 -8.58 10.32
CA SER A 24 -22.38 -9.80 9.53
C SER A 24 -20.99 -10.20 8.99
N GLN A 25 -20.77 -11.51 8.81
CA GLN A 25 -19.55 -12.01 8.17
C GLN A 25 -19.40 -11.47 6.74
N THR A 26 -20.50 -11.30 6.01
CA THR A 26 -20.50 -10.70 4.67
C THR A 26 -19.92 -9.28 4.69
N LEU A 27 -20.26 -8.47 5.71
CA LEU A 27 -19.72 -7.12 5.85
C LEU A 27 -18.23 -7.16 6.20
N TYR A 28 -17.81 -8.07 7.08
CA TYR A 28 -16.40 -8.28 7.41
C TYR A 28 -15.57 -8.59 6.16
N TYR A 29 -16.00 -9.57 5.35
CA TYR A 29 -15.25 -9.96 4.16
C TYR A 29 -15.19 -8.82 3.13
N LYS A 30 -16.29 -8.08 2.92
CA LYS A 30 -16.29 -6.89 2.07
C LYS A 30 -15.28 -5.84 2.52
N TRP A 31 -15.15 -5.62 3.83
CA TRP A 31 -14.14 -4.71 4.38
C TRP A 31 -12.72 -5.24 4.24
N ARG A 32 -12.51 -6.55 4.46
CA ARG A 32 -11.22 -7.21 4.28
C ARG A 32 -10.74 -7.06 2.84
N ASP A 33 -11.60 -7.35 1.87
CA ASP A 33 -11.24 -7.33 0.46
C ASP A 33 -10.88 -5.89 0.04
N LYS A 34 -11.71 -4.90 0.38
CA LYS A 34 -11.42 -3.48 0.13
C LYS A 34 -10.11 -3.01 0.79
N PHE A 35 -9.83 -3.50 2.01
CA PHE A 35 -8.60 -3.19 2.74
C PHE A 35 -7.37 -3.75 2.02
N LEU A 36 -7.42 -5.02 1.58
CA LEU A 36 -6.32 -5.67 0.87
C LEU A 36 -6.11 -5.09 -0.54
N GLU A 37 -7.18 -4.76 -1.26
CA GLU A 37 -7.07 -4.09 -2.57
C GLU A 37 -6.39 -2.72 -2.45
N SER A 38 -6.77 -1.93 -1.44
CA SER A 38 -6.17 -0.63 -1.17
C SER A 38 -4.72 -0.76 -0.72
N GLY A 39 -4.42 -1.78 0.11
CA GLY A 39 -3.05 -2.10 0.53
C GLY A 39 -2.15 -2.51 -0.64
N LYS A 40 -2.65 -3.36 -1.55
CA LYS A 40 -1.91 -3.79 -2.74
C LYS A 40 -1.57 -2.62 -3.65
N ARG A 41 -2.51 -1.69 -3.88
CA ARG A 41 -2.24 -0.46 -4.65
C ARG A 41 -1.20 0.42 -3.93
N GLY A 42 -1.28 0.55 -2.61
CA GLY A 42 -0.30 1.28 -1.82
C GLY A 42 1.10 0.67 -1.84
N LEU A 43 1.22 -0.66 -1.93
CA LEU A 43 2.52 -1.34 -2.05
C LEU A 43 3.08 -1.30 -3.48
N ILE A 44 2.22 -1.46 -4.49
CA ILE A 44 2.62 -1.35 -5.90
C ILE A 44 3.04 0.08 -6.24
N ASN A 45 2.31 1.09 -5.76
CA ASN A 45 2.64 2.49 -5.95
C ASN A 45 3.61 3.04 -4.90
N GLY A 46 3.86 2.31 -3.82
CA GLY A 46 4.74 2.68 -2.71
C GLY A 46 6.16 2.14 -2.85
N SER A 47 6.41 1.27 -3.83
CA SER A 47 7.71 1.26 -4.48
C SER A 47 7.79 2.61 -5.16
N TYR A 48 8.45 3.56 -4.50
CA TYR A 48 8.72 4.90 -5.02
C TYR A 48 8.99 4.75 -6.51
N ASP A 49 8.27 5.52 -7.31
CA ASP A 49 8.54 5.71 -8.72
C ASP A 49 9.99 6.22 -8.85
N ASP A 50 10.95 5.30 -8.77
CA ASP A 50 12.38 5.52 -8.96
C ASP A 50 12.58 6.14 -10.35
N ASN A 51 11.65 5.90 -11.26
CA ASN A 51 11.58 6.50 -12.58
C ASN A 51 11.22 8.00 -12.58
N HIS A 52 10.52 8.55 -11.56
CA HIS A 52 10.00 9.93 -11.59
C HIS A 52 11.12 10.97 -11.69
N TYR A 53 12.20 10.73 -10.96
CA TYR A 53 13.34 11.64 -10.92
C TYR A 53 14.50 11.16 -11.78
N ARG A 54 14.53 9.88 -12.19
CA ARG A 54 15.66 9.33 -12.95
C ARG A 54 15.86 9.98 -14.31
N ALA A 55 14.78 10.29 -15.03
CA ALA A 55 14.90 10.99 -16.32
C ALA A 55 15.48 12.41 -16.16
N GLU A 56 15.09 13.12 -15.11
CA GLU A 56 15.61 14.46 -14.83
C GLU A 56 17.04 14.41 -14.28
N ILE A 57 17.37 13.42 -13.44
CA ILE A 57 18.74 13.18 -12.97
C ILE A 57 19.67 12.90 -14.16
N GLU A 58 19.26 12.05 -15.10
CA GLU A 58 20.05 11.73 -16.30
C GLU A 58 20.27 12.98 -17.17
N ARG A 59 19.21 13.79 -17.36
CA ARG A 59 19.29 15.06 -18.09
C ARG A 59 20.26 16.04 -17.43
N LEU A 60 20.15 16.22 -16.12
CA LEU A 60 21.00 17.11 -15.34
C LEU A 60 22.47 16.65 -15.38
N GLN A 61 22.72 15.35 -15.26
CA GLN A 61 24.07 14.76 -15.38
C GLN A 61 24.68 15.02 -16.76
N LYS A 62 23.91 14.89 -17.84
CA LYS A 62 24.40 15.15 -19.20
C LYS A 62 24.78 16.63 -19.41
N ILE A 63 24.02 17.55 -18.83
CA ILE A 63 24.32 18.99 -18.88
C ILE A 63 25.61 19.31 -18.13
N MET A 64 25.81 18.72 -16.94
CA MET A 64 27.03 18.90 -16.16
C MET A 64 28.26 18.33 -16.87
N ALA A 65 28.14 17.13 -17.46
CA ALA A 65 29.23 16.49 -18.21
C ALA A 65 29.61 17.26 -19.49
N SER A 66 28.69 18.03 -20.07
CA SER A 66 28.93 18.84 -21.26
C SER A 66 29.50 20.23 -20.97
N ARG A 67 29.57 20.66 -19.70
CA ARG A 67 30.19 21.94 -19.34
C ARG A 67 31.67 21.73 -19.10
N PRO A 68 32.58 22.29 -19.92
CA PRO A 68 34.00 22.30 -19.58
C PRO A 68 34.16 23.14 -18.31
N TYR A 69 34.74 22.54 -17.26
CA TYR A 69 35.25 23.27 -16.10
C TYR A 69 36.29 24.26 -16.62
N ARG A 70 35.91 25.53 -16.68
CA ARG A 70 36.79 26.65 -16.99
C ARG A 70 37.41 27.17 -15.70
#